data_AF-A0A2G0E5R3-F1
#
_entry.id   AF-A0A2G0E5R3-F1
#
_cell.length_a   1.000
_cell.length_b   1.000
_cell.length_c   1.000
_cell.angle_alpha   90.00
_cell.angle_beta   90.00
_cell.angle_gamma   90.00
#
_symmetry.space_group_name_H-M   'P 1'
#
loop_
_entity.id
_entity.type
_entity.pdbx_description
1 polymer ?
#
loop_
_entity_poly.entity_id
_entity_poly.type
_entity_poly.pdbx_seq_one_letter_code
_entity_poly.pdbx_strand_id
1 'polypeptide(L)'
;MAVPFIFAPILSGLITYSALYFGFVPLFTAVQVPWTTPPILSGFLVGGVPAAILQGIVLAISFFIYFPFLKKIDSANFKKERQTKNDGTAEKIID
;
A
#
# COMPACT_ATOMS: atom_id res chain seq x y z
N MET A 1 -10.87 -3.12 3.71
CA MET A 1 -9.66 -2.28 3.85
C MET A 1 -8.81 -2.62 5.07
N ALA A 2 -9.38 -3.08 6.20
CA ALA A 2 -8.58 -3.50 7.37
C ALA A 2 -7.54 -4.61 7.09
N VAL A 3 -7.91 -5.60 6.28
CA VAL A 3 -7.01 -6.73 5.94
C VAL A 3 -5.72 -6.29 5.25
N PRO A 4 -5.73 -5.58 4.10
CA PRO A 4 -4.49 -5.12 3.47
C PRO A 4 -3.74 -4.09 4.34
N PHE A 5 -4.45 -3.31 5.16
CA PHE A 5 -3.84 -2.31 6.05
C PHE A 5 -2.98 -2.93 7.16
N ILE A 6 -3.39 -4.08 7.70
CA ILE A 6 -2.61 -4.80 8.73
C ILE A 6 -1.54 -5.68 8.07
N PHE A 7 -1.87 -6.34 6.97
CA PHE A 7 -0.98 -7.34 6.37
C PHE A 7 0.21 -6.71 5.62
N ALA A 8 0.00 -5.59 4.93
CA ALA A 8 1.07 -4.91 4.21
C ALA A 8 2.24 -4.45 5.10
N PRO A 9 2.03 -3.76 6.25
CA PRO A 9 3.12 -3.35 7.12
C PRO A 9 3.81 -4.52 7.83
N ILE A 10 3.11 -5.62 8.11
CA ILE A 10 3.73 -6.84 8.65
C ILE A 10 4.70 -7.42 7.63
N LEU A 11 4.26 -7.55 6.37
CA LEU A 11 5.09 -8.11 5.32
C LEU A 11 6.27 -7.20 4.98
N SER A 12 6.06 -5.89 4.94
CA SER A 12 7.15 -4.93 4.74
C SER A 12 8.20 -5.03 5.85
N GLY A 13 7.77 -5.13 7.11
CA GLY A 13 8.65 -5.33 8.25
C GLY A 13 9.49 -6.61 8.14
N LEU A 14 8.88 -7.74 7.76
CA LEU A 14 9.60 -9.00 7.54
C LEU A 14 10.63 -8.90 6.42
N ILE A 15 10.26 -8.29 5.29
CA ILE A 15 11.14 -8.13 4.12
C ILE A 15 12.32 -7.23 4.50
N THR A 16 12.06 -6.10 5.15
CA THR A 16 13.11 -5.17 5.59
C THR A 16 14.04 -5.82 6.60
N TYR A 17 13.51 -6.52 7.60
CA TYR A 17 14.31 -7.24 8.58
C TYR A 17 15.19 -8.31 7.93
N SER A 18 14.63 -9.09 7.00
CA SER A 18 15.39 -10.12 6.27
C SER A 18 16.50 -9.49 5.43
N ALA A 19 16.22 -8.39 4.73
CA ALA A 19 17.21 -7.69 3.91
C ALA A 19 18.37 -7.11 4.75
N LEU A 20 18.08 -6.63 5.96
CA LEU A 20 19.09 -6.20 6.93
C LEU A 20 19.90 -7.40 7.46
N TYR A 21 19.22 -8.49 7.84
CA TYR A 21 19.85 -9.69 8.40
C TYR A 21 20.81 -10.37 7.43
N PHE A 22 20.43 -10.49 6.15
CA PHE A 22 21.28 -11.07 5.11
C PHE A 22 22.36 -10.11 4.59
N GLY A 23 22.41 -8.87 5.07
CA GLY A 23 23.40 -7.87 4.64
C GLY A 23 23.17 -7.30 3.24
N PHE A 24 21.99 -7.50 2.65
CA PHE A 24 21.62 -6.89 1.36
C PHE A 24 21.51 -5.37 1.47
N VAL A 25 21.15 -4.86 2.66
CA VAL A 25 21.04 -3.43 2.95
C VAL A 25 21.89 -3.11 4.18
N PRO A 26 22.71 -2.04 4.15
CA PRO A 26 23.49 -1.64 5.32
C PRO A 26 22.58 -1.28 6.50
N LEU A 27 23.07 -1.54 7.71
CA LEU A 27 22.40 -1.14 8.94
C LEU A 27 22.13 0.37 8.92
N PHE A 28 20.95 0.75 9.42
CA PHE A 28 20.53 2.14 9.41
C PHE A 28 21.55 3.01 10.14
N THR A 29 22.02 4.05 9.45
CA THR A 29 22.89 5.07 10.03
C THR A 29 22.07 5.95 10.99
N ALA A 30 22.70 6.63 11.94
CA ALA A 30 22.02 7.51 12.91
C ALA A 30 21.29 8.73 12.29
N VAL A 31 21.16 8.74 10.96
CA VAL A 31 20.42 9.73 10.16
C VAL A 31 18.92 9.51 10.37
N GLN A 32 18.30 10.40 11.13
CA GLN A 32 16.86 10.43 11.31
C GLN A 32 16.22 11.21 10.15
N VAL A 33 15.66 10.51 9.18
CA VAL A 33 14.97 11.14 8.05
C VAL A 33 13.52 11.47 8.48
N PRO A 34 13.04 12.70 8.23
CA PRO A 34 11.65 13.06 8.51
C PRO A 34 10.66 12.09 7.83
N TRP A 35 9.61 11.69 8.55
CA TRP A 35 8.58 10.76 8.05
C TRP A 35 7.80 11.27 6.83
N THR A 36 7.88 12.57 6.54
CA THR A 36 7.30 13.22 5.36
C THR A 36 8.18 13.10 4.11
N THR A 37 9.39 12.54 4.25
CA THR A 37 10.32 12.35 3.12
C THR A 37 9.80 11.24 2.20
N PRO A 38 9.81 11.44 0.87
CA PRO A 38 9.33 10.41 -0.05
C PRO A 38 10.04 9.07 0.18
N PRO A 39 9.33 7.92 0.13
CA PRO A 39 9.87 6.64 0.58
C PRO A 39 11.22 6.28 -0.06
N ILE A 40 11.34 6.42 -1.38
CA ILE A 40 12.56 6.03 -2.12
C ILE A 40 13.76 6.91 -1.71
N LEU A 41 13.53 8.21 -1.55
CA LEU A 41 14.53 9.16 -1.07
C LEU A 41 14.93 8.88 0.39
N SER A 42 13.97 8.52 1.23
CA SER A 42 14.22 8.12 2.61
C SER A 42 15.13 6.88 2.68
N GLY A 43 14.83 5.85 1.89
CA GLY A 43 15.71 4.67 1.77
C GLY A 43 17.12 5.05 1.33
N PHE A 44 17.25 5.90 0.31
CA PHE A 44 18.55 6.36 -0.18
C PHE A 44 19.37 7.09 0.88
N LEU A 45 18.74 7.97 1.67
CA LEU A 45 19.43 8.76 2.69
C LEU A 45 19.89 7.93 3.89
N VAL A 46 19.14 6.88 4.26
CA VAL A 46 19.46 6.06 5.44
C VAL A 46 20.51 4.99 5.13
N GLY A 47 20.42 4.35 3.95
CA GLY A 47 21.23 3.18 3.60
C GLY A 47 21.73 3.14 2.15
N GLY A 48 21.70 4.27 1.44
CA GLY A 48 22.19 4.38 0.06
C GLY A 48 21.30 3.68 -0.97
N VAL A 49 21.88 3.45 -2.15
CA VAL A 49 21.22 2.78 -3.29
C VAL A 49 20.53 1.44 -2.91
N PRO A 50 21.12 0.52 -2.13
CA PRO A 50 20.46 -0.76 -1.82
C PRO A 50 19.18 -0.58 -0.98
N ALA A 51 19.17 0.37 -0.04
CA ALA A 51 17.98 0.70 0.74
C ALA A 51 16.89 1.37 -0.12
N ALA A 52 17.26 2.19 -1.10
CA ALA A 52 16.31 2.78 -2.05
C ALA A 52 15.63 1.72 -2.93
N ILE A 53 16.38 0.73 -3.40
CA ILE A 53 15.86 -0.40 -4.18
C ILE A 53 14.90 -1.24 -3.33
N LEU A 54 15.30 -1.58 -2.10
CA LEU A 54 14.44 -2.31 -1.16
C LEU A 54 13.12 -1.57 -0.94
N GLN A 55 13.17 -0.25 -0.76
CA GLN A 55 11.97 0.56 -0.57
C GLN A 55 11.05 0.50 -1.81
N GLY A 56 11.61 0.54 -3.02
CA GLY A 56 10.86 0.37 -4.25
C GLY A 56 10.17 -1.00 -4.34
N ILE A 57 10.86 -2.07 -3.95
CA ILE A 57 10.32 -3.43 -3.91
C ILE A 57 9.18 -3.54 -2.90
N VAL A 58 9.37 -3.02 -1.68
CA VAL A 58 8.35 -3.02 -0.63
C VAL A 58 7.10 -2.24 -1.08
N LEU A 59 7.28 -1.12 -1.77
CA LEU A 59 6.19 -0.31 -2.31
C LEU A 59 5.44 -1.05 -3.42
N ALA A 60 6.15 -1.70 -4.34
CA ALA A 60 5.55 -2.50 -5.39
C ALA A 60 4.74 -3.68 -4.81
N ILE A 61 5.31 -4.41 -3.84
CA ILE A 61 4.61 -5.51 -3.15
C ILE A 61 3.37 -4.98 -2.45
N SER A 62 3.48 -3.86 -1.73
CA SER A 62 2.33 -3.23 -1.06
C SER A 62 1.24 -2.86 -2.08
N PHE A 63 1.61 -2.29 -3.22
CA PHE A 63 0.67 -1.98 -4.30
C PHE A 63 -0.06 -3.24 -4.80
N PHE A 64 0.66 -4.33 -5.05
CA PHE A 64 0.06 -5.61 -5.47
C PHE A 64 -0.83 -6.24 -4.41
N ILE A 65 -0.51 -6.10 -3.12
CA ILE A 65 -1.36 -6.56 -2.02
C ILE A 65 -2.66 -5.74 -1.99
N TYR A 66 -2.58 -4.43 -2.16
CA TYR A 66 -3.76 -3.56 -2.12
C TYR A 66 -4.67 -3.70 -3.35
N PHE A 67 -4.09 -3.94 -4.53
CA PHE A 67 -4.81 -4.02 -5.80
C PHE A 67 -6.06 -4.94 -5.81
N PRO A 68 -6.00 -6.21 -5.37
CA PRO A 68 -7.18 -7.08 -5.38
C PRO A 68 -8.29 -6.62 -4.43
N PHE A 69 -7.93 -5.98 -3.30
CA PHE A 69 -8.92 -5.46 -2.35
C PHE A 69 -9.58 -4.19 -2.87
N LEU A 70 -8.80 -3.31 -3.52
CA LEU A 70 -9.30 -2.11 -4.18
C LEU A 70 -10.33 -2.48 -5.25
N LYS A 71 -10.00 -3.43 -6.14
CA LYS A 71 -10.90 -3.92 -7.18
C LYS A 71 -12.21 -4.50 -6.62
N LYS A 72 -12.15 -5.21 -5.49
CA LYS A 72 -13.36 -5.74 -4.82
C LYS A 72 -14.26 -4.64 -4.28
N ILE A 73 -13.69 -3.61 -3.67
CA ILE A 73 -14.48 -2.48 -3.15
C ILE A 73 -15.08 -1.67 -4.28
N ASP A 74 -14.30 -1.40 -5.33
CA ASP A 74 -14.77 -0.67 -6.50
C ASP A 74 -15.96 -1.38 -7.16
N SER A 75 -15.86 -2.69 -7.38
CA SER A 75 -16.97 -3.48 -7.91
C SER A 75 -18.21 -3.50 -6.99
N ALA A 76 -18.01 -3.53 -5.67
CA ALA A 76 -19.12 -3.49 -4.71
C ALA A 76 -19.82 -2.14 -4.70
N ASN A 77 -19.07 -1.03 -4.78
CA ASN A 77 -19.63 0.31 -4.85
C ASN A 77 -20.35 0.56 -6.17
N PHE A 78 -19.79 0.09 -7.29
CA PHE A 78 -20.44 0.17 -8.60
C PHE A 78 -21.80 -0.54 -8.64
N LYS A 79 -21.93 -1.69 -7.95
CA LYS A 79 -23.22 -2.38 -7.82
C LYS A 79 -24.22 -1.59 -6.98
N LYS A 80 -23.77 -0.98 -5.88
CA LYS A 80 -24.62 -0.11 -5.04
C LYS A 80 -25.13 1.09 -5.82
N GLU A 81 -24.27 1.78 -6.57
CA GLU A 81 -24.68 2.92 -7.40
C GLU A 81 -25.74 2.54 -8.45
N ARG A 82 -25.62 1.35 -9.06
CA ARG A 82 -26.63 0.86 -10.01
C ARG A 82 -27.95 0.48 -9.34
N GLN A 83 -27.91 -0.12 -8.15
CA GLN A 83 -29.13 -0.43 -7.39
C GLN A 83 -29.86 0.86 -6.99
N THR A 84 -29.16 1.84 -6.42
CA THR A 84 -29.75 3.14 -6.04
C THR A 84 -30.35 3.88 -7.24
N LYS A 85 -29.73 3.80 -8.44
CA LYS A 85 -30.31 4.39 -9.66
C LYS A 85 -31.59 3.69 -10.13
N ASN A 86 -31.67 2.37 -10.00
CA ASN A 86 -32.87 1.62 -10.39
C ASN A 86 -34.02 1.87 -9.42
N ASP A 87 -33.75 1.91 -8.11
CA ASP A 87 -34.76 2.17 -7.07
C ASP A 87 -35.31 3.61 -7.19
N GLY A 88 -34.45 4.61 -7.40
CA GLY A 88 -34.88 5.99 -7.62
C GLY A 88 -35.59 6.25 -8.96
N THR A 89 -35.40 5.37 -9.95
CA THR A 89 -36.17 5.41 -11.21
C THR A 89 -37.53 4.74 -11.04
N ALA A 90 -37.61 3.65 -10.28
CA ALA A 90 -38.88 3.02 -9.93
C ALA A 90 -39.77 3.97 -9.12
N GLU A 91 -39.23 4.66 -8.11
CA GLU A 91 -39.98 5.64 -7.31
C GLU A 91 -40.53 6.79 -8.16
N LYS A 92 -39.76 7.29 -9.13
CA LYS A 92 -40.20 8.35 -10.08
C LYS A 92 -41.24 7.93 -11.12
N ILE A 93 -41.49 6.64 -11.31
CA ILE A 93 -42.49 6.13 -12.28
C ILE A 93 -43.86 5.91 -11.59
N ILE A 94 -43.86 5.85 -10.25
CA ILE A 94 -45.06 5.54 -9.45
C ILE A 94 -45.80 6.82 -8.99
N ASP A 95 -45.13 7.99 -9.02
CA ASP A 95 -45.73 9.34 -8.91
C ASP A 95 -46.10 9.92 -10.28
#